data_AF-A0A430K295-F1
#
_entry.id   AF-A0A430K295-F1
#
_cell.length_a   1.000
_cell.length_b   1.000
_cell.length_c   1.000
_cell.angle_alpha   90.00
_cell.angle_beta   90.00
_cell.angle_gamma   90.00
#
_symmetry.space_group_name_H-M   'P 1'
#
loop_
_entity.id
_entity.type
_entity.pdbx_description
1 polymer ?
#
loop_
_entity_poly.entity_id
_entity_poly.type
_entity_poly.pdbx_seq_one_letter_code
_entity_poly.pdbx_strand_id
1 'polypeptide(L)'
;MKNGNKVTGFILVLALILFGFGLPQKLKKKVDKEVEKVFGTNDLSMTSIEVPNSINAQLPAKITSDNFFKLLEGDRIVGYIFVDNAPSKTATFDYLVVFNDQLSVVHSKILVYREEYGGEIGSKRWLQQFMGKTGRDRVDYETNIDGISGATISVRSMTNSMDNLLQTVGILQEKNIL
;
A
#
# COMPACT_ATOMS: atom_id res chain seq x y z
N MET A 1 -5.38 68.03 -22.08
CA MET A 1 -5.67 66.69 -22.62
C MET A 1 -4.38 65.87 -22.58
N LYS A 2 -4.24 64.93 -21.64
CA LYS A 2 -3.12 63.97 -21.63
C LYS A 2 -3.72 62.57 -21.50
N ASN A 3 -3.47 61.77 -22.54
CA ASN A 3 -4.02 60.44 -22.77
C ASN A 3 -3.60 59.45 -21.68
N GLY A 4 -4.56 58.63 -21.27
CA GLY A 4 -4.38 57.56 -20.31
C GLY A 4 -3.64 56.37 -20.91
N ASN A 5 -2.62 55.90 -20.20
CA ASN A 5 -2.02 54.60 -20.44
C ASN A 5 -2.73 53.59 -19.52
N LYS A 6 -3.57 52.74 -20.12
CA LYS A 6 -4.12 51.57 -19.42
C LYS A 6 -2.99 50.54 -19.30
N VAL A 7 -2.52 50.32 -18.07
CA VAL A 7 -1.59 49.23 -17.78
C VAL A 7 -2.42 47.94 -17.71
N THR A 8 -2.45 47.21 -18.81
CA THR A 8 -3.06 45.88 -18.88
C THR A 8 -2.14 44.90 -18.14
N GLY A 9 -2.42 44.65 -16.86
CA GLY A 9 -1.69 43.67 -16.06
C GLY A 9 -1.95 42.26 -16.59
N PHE A 10 -0.91 41.63 -17.14
CA PHE A 10 -0.91 40.22 -17.50
C PHE A 10 -0.72 39.41 -16.21
N ILE A 11 -1.81 38.86 -15.66
CA ILE A 11 -1.74 37.91 -14.54
C ILE A 11 -1.28 36.57 -15.12
N LEU A 12 0.00 36.26 -14.95
CA LEU A 12 0.57 34.95 -15.21
C LEU A 12 0.08 34.00 -14.11
N VAL A 13 -1.06 33.33 -14.32
CA VAL A 13 -1.51 32.23 -13.45
C VAL A 13 -0.60 31.05 -13.74
N LEU A 14 0.43 30.89 -12.90
CA LEU A 14 1.27 29.70 -12.87
C LEU A 14 0.41 28.54 -12.34
N ALA A 15 -0.26 27.82 -13.24
CA ALA A 15 -0.93 26.58 -12.89
C ALA A 15 0.13 25.55 -12.49
N LEU A 16 0.39 25.44 -11.19
CA LEU A 16 1.10 24.32 -10.58
C LEU A 16 0.30 23.06 -10.90
N ILE A 17 0.69 22.36 -11.97
CA ILE A 17 0.23 21.01 -12.25
C ILE A 17 0.79 20.14 -11.12
N LEU A 18 -0.03 19.94 -10.08
CA LEU A 18 0.19 18.91 -9.08
C LEU A 18 0.07 17.58 -9.83
N PHE A 19 1.20 17.06 -10.32
CA PHE A 19 1.30 15.63 -10.61
C PHE A 19 1.08 14.93 -9.28
N GLY A 20 -0.14 14.45 -9.06
CA GLY A 20 -0.46 13.61 -7.92
C GLY A 20 0.43 12.37 -7.99
N PHE A 21 1.44 12.32 -7.14
CA PHE A 21 2.19 11.09 -6.89
C PHE A 21 1.18 10.07 -6.35
N GLY A 22 1.08 8.94 -7.03
CA GLY A 22 0.10 7.92 -6.73
C GLY A 22 0.39 6.65 -7.52
N LEU A 23 -0.35 5.60 -7.22
CA LEU A 23 -0.13 4.28 -7.78
C LEU A 23 -0.11 4.29 -9.32
N PRO A 24 0.78 3.50 -9.96
CA PRO A 24 0.76 3.32 -11.40
C PRO A 24 -0.65 2.94 -11.88
N GLN A 25 -1.13 3.54 -12.96
CA GLN A 25 -2.54 3.44 -13.40
C GLN A 25 -3.04 1.98 -13.52
N LYS A 26 -2.16 1.07 -13.96
CA LYS A 26 -2.47 -0.37 -14.07
C LYS A 26 -2.71 -1.04 -12.70
N LEU A 27 -1.95 -0.65 -11.67
CA LEU A 27 -2.12 -1.13 -10.31
C LEU A 27 -3.34 -0.47 -9.67
N LYS A 28 -3.52 0.84 -9.86
CA LYS A 28 -4.64 1.59 -9.30
C LYS A 28 -5.99 0.92 -9.60
N LYS A 29 -6.25 0.54 -10.85
CA LYS A 29 -7.51 -0.14 -11.22
C LYS A 29 -7.74 -1.47 -10.46
N LYS A 30 -6.68 -2.23 -10.19
CA LYS A 30 -6.77 -3.49 -9.43
C LYS A 30 -6.98 -3.21 -7.94
N VAL A 31 -6.29 -2.20 -7.40
CA VAL A 31 -6.43 -1.75 -6.02
C VAL A 31 -7.84 -1.24 -5.76
N ASP A 32 -8.35 -0.32 -6.59
CA ASP A 32 -9.72 0.22 -6.48
C ASP A 32 -10.77 -0.92 -6.45
N LYS A 33 -10.61 -1.92 -7.31
CA LYS A 33 -11.51 -3.10 -7.35
C LYS A 33 -11.47 -3.92 -6.06
N GLU A 34 -10.30 -4.13 -5.47
CA GLU A 34 -10.18 -4.90 -4.22
C GLU A 34 -10.66 -4.08 -3.02
N VAL A 35 -10.45 -2.76 -3.03
CA VAL A 35 -10.99 -1.84 -2.00
C VAL A 35 -12.52 -1.83 -2.03
N GLU A 36 -13.13 -1.67 -3.22
CA GLU A 36 -14.58 -1.73 -3.39
C GLU A 36 -15.15 -3.07 -2.89
N LYS A 37 -14.46 -4.17 -3.15
CA LYS A 37 -14.86 -5.49 -2.68
C LYS A 37 -14.81 -5.64 -1.15
N VAL A 38 -13.84 -5.02 -0.48
CA VAL A 38 -13.66 -5.11 0.98
C VAL A 38 -14.65 -4.19 1.70
N PHE A 39 -14.82 -2.96 1.24
CA PHE A 39 -15.62 -1.93 1.93
C PHE A 39 -17.04 -1.78 1.38
N GLY A 40 -17.35 -2.41 0.24
CA GLY A 40 -18.68 -2.36 -0.38
C GLY A 40 -19.00 -1.03 -1.08
N THR A 41 -18.03 -0.13 -1.20
CA THR A 41 -18.17 1.19 -1.83
C THR A 41 -16.89 1.60 -2.54
N ASN A 42 -17.05 2.39 -3.61
CA ASN A 42 -15.95 3.04 -4.32
C ASN A 42 -15.80 4.53 -3.94
N ASP A 43 -16.68 5.05 -3.07
CA ASP A 43 -16.67 6.44 -2.60
C ASP A 43 -15.69 6.66 -1.42
N LEU A 44 -14.48 6.11 -1.55
CA LEU A 44 -13.40 6.26 -0.57
C LEU A 44 -12.29 7.11 -1.15
N SER A 45 -11.89 8.13 -0.39
CA SER A 45 -10.69 8.89 -0.72
C SER A 45 -9.45 8.22 -0.13
N MET A 46 -8.35 8.23 -0.91
CA MET A 46 -7.06 7.67 -0.51
C MET A 46 -6.09 8.82 -0.24
N THR A 47 -5.56 8.89 0.98
CA THR A 47 -4.55 9.89 1.36
C THR A 47 -3.28 9.19 1.80
N SER A 48 -2.14 9.53 1.20
CA SER A 48 -0.85 8.94 1.54
C SER A 48 -0.45 9.23 2.98
N ILE A 49 0.21 8.27 3.62
CA ILE A 49 0.75 8.42 4.97
C ILE A 49 2.12 9.05 4.87
N GLU A 50 2.27 10.24 5.46
CA GLU A 50 3.53 10.96 5.53
C GLU A 50 4.38 10.45 6.71
N VAL A 51 5.57 9.94 6.41
CA VAL A 51 6.52 9.42 7.42
C VAL A 51 7.80 10.25 7.37
N PRO A 52 8.24 10.86 8.49
CA PRO A 52 9.52 11.58 8.53
C PRO A 52 10.68 10.68 8.13
N ASN A 53 11.61 11.21 7.32
CA ASN A 53 12.77 10.45 6.81
C ASN A 53 13.59 9.76 7.92
N SER A 54 13.72 10.39 9.09
CA SER A 54 14.42 9.82 10.25
C SER A 54 13.77 8.53 10.77
N ILE A 55 12.44 8.45 10.72
CA ILE A 55 11.68 7.26 11.11
C ILE A 55 11.68 6.26 9.95
N ASN A 56 11.41 6.72 8.74
CA ASN A 56 11.35 5.87 7.54
C ASN A 56 12.67 5.10 7.30
N ALA A 57 13.81 5.72 7.59
CA ALA A 57 15.12 5.07 7.51
C ALA A 57 15.24 3.81 8.40
N GLN A 58 14.50 3.75 9.50
CA GLN A 58 14.51 2.65 10.46
C GLN A 58 13.46 1.56 10.16
N LEU A 59 12.50 1.85 9.28
CA LEU A 59 11.40 0.92 8.98
C LEU A 59 11.89 -0.29 8.16
N PRO A 60 11.45 -1.52 8.49
CA PRO A 60 11.71 -2.71 7.68
C PRO A 60 11.13 -2.60 6.26
N ALA A 61 9.87 -2.18 6.14
CA ALA A 61 9.25 -1.77 4.88
C ALA A 61 9.26 -0.25 4.75
N LYS A 62 9.83 0.28 3.67
CA LYS A 62 9.92 1.73 3.43
C LYS A 62 8.56 2.29 3.02
N ILE A 63 8.19 3.43 3.59
CA ILE A 63 6.96 4.13 3.23
C ILE A 63 7.27 5.25 2.24
N THR A 64 6.50 5.31 1.17
CA THR A 64 6.59 6.32 0.12
C THR A 64 5.22 6.95 -0.08
N SER A 65 5.16 8.04 -0.85
CA SER A 65 3.90 8.70 -1.16
C SER A 65 2.94 7.85 -2.01
N ASP A 66 3.41 6.73 -2.56
CA ASP A 66 2.68 5.87 -3.49
C ASP A 66 2.41 4.45 -2.96
N ASN A 67 2.75 4.12 -1.71
CA ASN A 67 2.60 2.75 -1.21
C ASN A 67 1.75 2.56 0.05
N PHE A 68 1.53 3.58 0.89
CA PHE A 68 0.73 3.43 2.12
C PHE A 68 -0.30 4.56 2.24
N PHE A 69 -1.58 4.21 2.29
CA PHE A 69 -2.67 5.17 2.24
C PHE A 69 -3.69 4.93 3.36
N LYS A 70 -4.23 6.01 3.92
CA LYS A 70 -5.47 6.03 4.70
C LYS A 70 -6.66 6.03 3.75
N LEU A 71 -7.68 5.24 4.06
CA LEU A 71 -8.97 5.24 3.38
C LEU A 71 -9.97 6.03 4.20
N LEU A 72 -10.59 7.02 3.57
CA LEU A 72 -11.50 7.97 4.21
C LEU A 72 -12.87 7.93 3.53
N GLU A 73 -13.92 7.76 4.34
CA GLU A 73 -15.32 8.00 3.96
C GLU A 73 -15.77 9.32 4.59
N GLY A 74 -15.76 10.40 3.81
CA GLY A 74 -15.78 11.76 4.35
C GLY A 74 -14.55 12.00 5.22
N ASP A 75 -14.75 12.38 6.49
CA ASP A 75 -13.65 12.59 7.46
C ASP A 75 -13.34 11.34 8.31
N ARG A 76 -14.10 10.25 8.13
CA ARG A 76 -13.95 9.02 8.92
C ARG A 76 -12.92 8.10 8.27
N ILE A 77 -11.88 7.73 9.02
CA ILE A 77 -10.98 6.65 8.62
C ILE A 77 -11.74 5.32 8.69
N VAL A 78 -11.83 4.62 7.57
CA VAL A 78 -12.48 3.30 7.50
C VAL A 78 -11.46 2.15 7.39
N GLY A 79 -10.22 2.48 7.05
CA GLY A 79 -9.14 1.51 6.95
C GLY A 79 -7.90 2.08 6.28
N TYR A 80 -6.99 1.18 5.92
CA TYR A 80 -5.72 1.53 5.30
C TYR A 80 -5.38 0.52 4.21
N ILE A 81 -4.58 0.94 3.24
CA ILE A 81 -4.03 0.04 2.23
C ILE A 81 -2.53 0.23 2.07
N PHE A 82 -1.83 -0.88 1.90
CA PHE A 82 -0.42 -0.91 1.54
C PHE A 82 -0.25 -1.65 0.20
N VAL A 83 0.50 -1.07 -0.73
CA VAL A 83 0.74 -1.62 -2.07
C VAL A 83 2.21 -1.54 -2.38
N ASP A 84 2.84 -2.67 -2.66
CA ASP A 84 4.28 -2.71 -2.93
C ASP A 84 4.62 -3.90 -3.83
N ASN A 85 5.89 -4.02 -4.21
CA ASN A 85 6.41 -5.15 -4.93
C ASN A 85 7.42 -5.94 -4.11
N ALA A 86 7.53 -7.25 -4.37
CA ALA A 86 8.54 -8.10 -3.76
C ALA A 86 9.20 -9.01 -4.81
N PRO A 87 10.45 -9.44 -4.59
CA PRO A 87 11.15 -10.32 -5.51
C PRO A 87 10.51 -11.71 -5.55
N SER A 88 10.65 -12.38 -6.68
CA SER A 88 10.36 -13.80 -6.86
C SER A 88 11.65 -14.51 -7.28
N LYS A 89 11.57 -15.59 -8.07
CA LYS A 89 12.75 -16.34 -8.50
C LYS A 89 13.66 -15.55 -9.46
N THR A 90 13.06 -14.83 -10.40
CA THR A 90 13.68 -14.12 -11.54
C THR A 90 13.06 -12.76 -11.84
N ALA A 91 11.87 -12.48 -11.32
CA ALA A 91 11.12 -11.24 -11.52
C ALA A 91 10.57 -10.74 -10.17
N THR A 92 9.57 -9.85 -10.21
CA THR A 92 8.85 -9.36 -9.03
C THR A 92 7.36 -9.65 -9.13
N PHE A 93 6.66 -9.59 -8.00
CA PHE A 93 5.20 -9.56 -7.94
C PHE A 93 4.74 -8.33 -7.19
N ASP A 94 3.57 -7.81 -7.57
CA ASP A 94 2.90 -6.69 -6.88
C ASP A 94 1.84 -7.25 -5.92
N TYR A 95 1.76 -6.71 -4.71
CA TYR A 95 0.81 -7.15 -3.71
C TYR A 95 0.10 -5.97 -3.04
N LEU A 96 -1.10 -6.23 -2.53
CA LEU A 96 -1.95 -5.33 -1.77
C LEU A 96 -2.22 -5.96 -0.41
N VAL A 97 -2.15 -5.15 0.64
CA VAL A 97 -2.62 -5.47 1.98
C VAL A 97 -3.64 -4.41 2.38
N VAL A 98 -4.79 -4.84 2.88
CA VAL A 98 -5.86 -3.97 3.36
C VAL A 98 -6.01 -4.20 4.86
N PHE A 99 -6.06 -3.11 5.60
CA PHE A 99 -6.30 -3.09 7.02
C PHE A 99 -7.64 -2.44 7.34
N ASN A 100 -8.28 -2.85 8.44
CA ASN A 100 -9.35 -2.08 9.05
C ASN A 100 -8.81 -0.82 9.75
N ASP A 101 -9.70 -0.03 10.34
CA ASP A 101 -9.38 1.18 11.10
C ASP A 101 -8.58 0.92 12.39
N GLN A 102 -8.47 -0.33 12.85
CA GLN A 102 -7.56 -0.74 13.95
C GLN A 102 -6.24 -1.35 13.46
N LEU A 103 -5.90 -1.21 12.17
CA LEU A 103 -4.65 -1.73 11.58
C LEU A 103 -4.47 -3.25 11.72
N SER A 104 -5.59 -3.98 11.71
CA SER A 104 -5.63 -5.43 11.54
C SER A 104 -5.86 -5.77 10.08
N VAL A 105 -5.10 -6.74 9.54
CA VAL A 105 -5.25 -7.21 8.17
C VAL A 105 -6.65 -7.80 7.97
N VAL A 106 -7.40 -7.25 7.01
CA VAL A 106 -8.73 -7.73 6.62
C VAL A 106 -8.79 -8.26 5.19
N HIS A 107 -7.75 -8.02 4.40
CA HIS A 107 -7.61 -8.60 3.07
C HIS A 107 -6.16 -8.50 2.60
N SER A 108 -5.75 -9.44 1.75
CA SER A 108 -4.49 -9.35 1.03
C SER A 108 -4.65 -9.97 -0.35
N LYS A 109 -3.85 -9.49 -1.31
CA LYS A 109 -3.97 -9.89 -2.71
C LYS A 109 -2.65 -9.76 -3.46
N ILE A 110 -2.27 -10.80 -4.21
CA ILE A 110 -1.29 -10.66 -5.28
C ILE A 110 -1.99 -10.02 -6.48
N LEU A 111 -1.57 -8.80 -6.84
CA LEU A 111 -2.15 -7.98 -7.90
C LEU A 111 -1.62 -8.40 -9.27
N VAL A 112 -0.31 -8.64 -9.36
CA VAL A 112 0.37 -9.08 -10.58
C VAL A 112 1.49 -10.04 -10.19
N TYR A 113 1.52 -11.20 -10.83
CA TYR A 113 2.60 -12.17 -10.70
C TYR A 113 3.19 -12.41 -12.09
N ARG A 114 4.53 -12.34 -12.21
CA ARG A 114 5.22 -12.19 -13.50
C ARG A 114 6.03 -13.43 -13.91
N GLU A 115 5.74 -14.56 -13.30
CA GLU A 115 6.44 -15.83 -13.54
C GLU A 115 5.44 -16.97 -13.72
N GLU A 116 5.91 -18.06 -14.33
CA GLU A 116 5.10 -19.26 -14.59
C GLU A 116 4.86 -20.10 -13.33
N TYR A 117 5.80 -20.07 -12.38
CA TYR A 117 5.78 -20.90 -11.17
C TYR A 117 5.81 -20.04 -9.91
N GLY A 118 5.13 -20.51 -8.86
CA GLY A 118 5.09 -19.84 -7.56
C GLY A 118 3.92 -18.88 -7.39
N GLY A 119 3.10 -18.69 -8.41
CA GLY A 119 1.90 -17.83 -8.36
C GLY A 119 0.80 -18.35 -7.42
N GLU A 120 0.97 -19.55 -6.88
CA GLU A 120 0.10 -20.18 -5.89
C GLU A 120 0.00 -19.35 -4.59
N ILE A 121 1.00 -18.52 -4.28
CA ILE A 121 0.93 -17.52 -3.19
C ILE A 121 -0.22 -16.51 -3.39
N GLY A 122 -0.75 -16.39 -4.62
CA GLY A 122 -1.92 -15.55 -4.92
C GLY A 122 -3.27 -16.20 -4.59
N SER A 123 -3.27 -17.45 -4.12
CA SER A 123 -4.50 -18.16 -3.77
C SER A 123 -5.15 -17.57 -2.52
N LYS A 124 -6.49 -17.50 -2.52
CA LYS A 124 -7.26 -17.02 -1.35
C LYS A 124 -6.92 -17.83 -0.09
N ARG A 125 -6.78 -19.15 -0.24
CA ARG A 125 -6.50 -20.06 0.88
C ARG A 125 -5.17 -19.74 1.55
N TRP A 126 -4.10 -19.53 0.78
CA TRP A 126 -2.79 -19.28 1.36
C TRP A 126 -2.71 -17.87 1.99
N LEU A 127 -3.28 -16.87 1.32
CA LEU A 127 -3.31 -15.48 1.80
C LEU A 127 -4.16 -15.27 3.07
N GLN A 128 -5.11 -16.17 3.34
CA GLN A 128 -5.95 -16.12 4.54
C GLN A 128 -5.16 -16.24 5.85
N GLN A 129 -3.93 -16.79 5.81
CA GLN A 129 -3.07 -16.93 6.99
C GLN A 129 -2.64 -15.58 7.59
N PHE A 130 -2.70 -14.50 6.82
CA PHE A 130 -2.39 -13.15 7.28
C PHE A 130 -3.59 -12.42 7.89
N MET A 131 -4.80 -12.97 7.77
CA MET A 131 -6.01 -12.34 8.28
C MET A 131 -5.94 -12.14 9.80
N GLY A 132 -6.35 -10.97 10.28
CA GLY A 132 -6.33 -10.64 11.70
C GLY A 132 -4.96 -10.25 12.27
N LYS A 133 -3.88 -10.40 11.49
CA LYS A 133 -2.54 -9.99 11.93
C LYS A 133 -2.46 -8.47 12.06
N THR A 134 -1.71 -8.02 13.05
CA THR A 134 -1.51 -6.61 13.41
C THR A 134 -0.03 -6.30 13.48
N GLY A 135 0.34 -5.04 13.71
CA GLY A 135 1.74 -4.65 13.92
C GLY A 135 2.40 -5.22 15.19
N ARG A 136 1.68 -6.04 15.97
CA ARG A 136 2.22 -6.77 17.13
C ARG A 136 2.51 -8.24 16.83
N ASP A 137 2.14 -8.72 15.64
CA ASP A 137 2.32 -10.10 15.23
C ASP A 137 3.60 -10.29 14.42
N ARG A 138 4.15 -11.51 14.48
CA ARG A 138 5.25 -11.96 13.63
C ARG A 138 4.78 -13.06 12.71
N VAL A 139 5.22 -13.02 11.45
CA VAL A 139 4.96 -14.07 10.47
C VAL A 139 6.27 -14.57 9.88
N ASP A 140 6.39 -15.88 9.75
CA ASP A 140 7.63 -16.54 9.38
C ASP A 140 7.32 -17.85 8.65
N TYR A 141 8.01 -18.05 7.52
CA TYR A 141 7.74 -19.15 6.60
C TYR A 141 8.26 -20.51 7.08
N GLU A 142 9.11 -20.53 8.12
CA GLU A 142 9.65 -21.74 8.71
C GLU A 142 8.81 -22.22 9.89
N THR A 143 8.09 -21.30 10.55
CA THR A 143 7.44 -21.57 11.84
C THR A 143 5.93 -21.43 11.84
N ASN A 144 5.34 -20.45 11.14
CA ASN A 144 3.92 -20.13 11.33
C ASN A 144 3.13 -19.73 10.07
N ILE A 145 3.76 -19.80 8.90
CA ILE A 145 3.09 -19.68 7.60
C ILE A 145 3.35 -20.95 6.79
N ASP A 146 2.28 -21.55 6.27
CA ASP A 146 2.34 -22.77 5.47
C ASP A 146 3.19 -22.57 4.21
N GLY A 147 4.03 -23.56 3.91
CA GLY A 147 4.73 -23.65 2.64
C GLY A 147 3.80 -24.00 1.47
N ILE A 148 4.30 -23.79 0.25
CA ILE A 148 3.70 -24.30 -0.98
C ILE A 148 4.78 -25.06 -1.76
N SER A 149 4.51 -26.33 -2.06
CA SER A 149 5.42 -27.18 -2.84
C SER A 149 5.74 -26.54 -4.19
N GLY A 150 7.04 -26.42 -4.51
CA GLY A 150 7.50 -25.81 -5.76
C GLY A 150 7.51 -24.27 -5.77
N ALA A 151 7.05 -23.62 -4.70
CA ALA A 151 6.93 -22.15 -4.61
C ALA A 151 7.69 -21.55 -3.41
N THR A 152 8.70 -22.25 -2.88
CA THR A 152 9.42 -21.87 -1.65
C THR A 152 9.98 -20.45 -1.69
N ILE A 153 10.53 -20.02 -2.83
CA ILE A 153 11.10 -18.66 -2.98
C ILE A 153 10.00 -17.60 -2.84
N SER A 154 8.88 -17.79 -3.51
CA SER A 154 7.75 -16.86 -3.50
C SER A 154 7.08 -16.83 -2.13
N VAL A 155 6.92 -17.98 -1.47
CA VAL A 155 6.42 -18.09 -0.09
C VAL A 155 7.31 -17.31 0.87
N ARG A 156 8.62 -17.54 0.83
CA ARG A 156 9.59 -16.84 1.69
C ARG A 156 9.54 -15.34 1.44
N SER A 157 9.56 -14.92 0.19
CA SER A 157 9.54 -13.51 -0.19
C SER A 157 8.28 -12.80 0.33
N MET A 158 7.10 -13.34 0.04
CA MET A 158 5.84 -12.73 0.46
C MET A 158 5.68 -12.75 1.99
N THR A 159 6.12 -13.81 2.67
CA THR A 159 6.08 -13.87 4.14
C THR A 159 6.98 -12.82 4.77
N ASN A 160 8.22 -12.67 4.28
CA ASN A 160 9.14 -11.63 4.76
C ASN A 160 8.61 -10.22 4.48
N SER A 161 8.00 -9.99 3.32
CA SER A 161 7.35 -8.72 3.00
C SER A 161 6.20 -8.41 3.96
N MET A 162 5.40 -9.41 4.31
CA MET A 162 4.33 -9.25 5.29
C MET A 162 4.87 -8.98 6.70
N ASP A 163 5.89 -9.72 7.16
CA ASP A 163 6.51 -9.48 8.47
C ASP A 163 7.09 -8.07 8.55
N ASN A 164 7.82 -7.64 7.52
CA ASN A 164 8.36 -6.29 7.45
C ASN A 164 7.26 -5.21 7.50
N LEU A 165 6.15 -5.42 6.79
CA LEU A 165 5.01 -4.51 6.81
C LEU A 165 4.36 -4.45 8.20
N LEU A 166 4.09 -5.59 8.83
CA LEU A 166 3.49 -5.64 10.17
C LEU A 166 4.40 -4.92 11.18
N GLN A 167 5.70 -5.21 11.15
CA GLN A 167 6.67 -4.55 12.03
C GLN A 167 6.76 -3.04 11.76
N THR A 168 6.70 -2.62 10.49
CA THR A 168 6.57 -1.19 10.13
C THR A 168 5.31 -0.58 10.73
N VAL A 169 4.15 -1.23 10.61
CA VAL A 169 2.89 -0.74 11.19
C VAL A 169 3.01 -0.60 12.71
N GLY A 170 3.59 -1.58 13.40
CA GLY A 170 3.82 -1.52 14.85
C GLY A 170 4.68 -0.33 15.25
N ILE A 171 5.81 -0.11 14.58
CA ILE A 171 6.68 1.04 14.82
C ILE A 171 5.93 2.36 14.58
N LEU A 172 5.15 2.47 13.52
CA LEU A 172 4.41 3.70 13.21
C LEU A 172 3.31 4.00 14.23
N GLN A 173 2.65 2.96 14.77
CA GLN A 173 1.70 3.10 15.88
C GLN A 173 2.41 3.59 17.16
N GLU A 174 3.55 3.00 17.52
CA GLU A 174 4.34 3.43 18.69
C GLU A 174 4.83 4.89 18.57
N LYS A 175 5.07 5.36 17.35
CA LYS A 175 5.47 6.74 17.07
C LYS A 175 4.29 7.72 16.89
N ASN A 176 3.04 7.26 17.06
CA ASN A 176 1.81 8.04 16.86
C ASN A 176 1.71 8.67 15.45
N ILE A 177 2.20 7.98 14.41
CA ILE A 177 2.01 8.37 13.01
C ILE A 177 0.69 7.80 12.46
N LEU A 178 0.34 6.61 12.92
CA LEU A 178 -0.86 5.87 12.56
C LEU A 178 -1.90 5.87 13.68
#